data_AF-A0A0R0LGS3-F1
#
_entry.id   AF-A0A0R0LGS3-F1
#
_cell.length_a   1.000
_cell.length_b   1.000
_cell.length_c   1.000
_cell.angle_alpha   90.00
_cell.angle_beta   90.00
_cell.angle_gamma   90.00
#
_symmetry.space_group_name_H-M   'P 1'
#
loop_
_entity.id
_entity.type
_entity.pdbx_description
1 polymer ?
#
loop_
_entity_poly.entity_id
_entity_poly.type
_entity_poly.pdbx_seq_one_letter_code
_entity_poly.pdbx_strand_id
1 'polypeptide(L)'
;MSHGQDNPTHPYVPLGVLQHPEGGVLRLFSQALSVIHQLFSWLSMLALLAACLVLTSSVVLRYFLKIPTDWQDETSIFLLVGAIFISSGAVQAQRGHVAIEAVIGLLSPRINRLRGKVCDLISFTFIAFFTWKTIELLLDAYQQGMTTSSIWAPPLWIPYGLMSIGMVLLTLQLLLQLLTPGSKLRGVRQ
;
A
#
# COMPACT_ATOMS: atom_id res chain seq x y z
N MET A 1 -4.00 46.58 -11.50
CA MET A 1 -4.68 45.91 -12.64
C MET A 1 -3.61 45.35 -13.57
N SER A 2 -3.87 44.17 -14.15
CA SER A 2 -3.04 43.38 -15.07
C SER A 2 -2.15 42.29 -14.45
N HIS A 3 -2.82 41.21 -14.04
CA HIS A 3 -2.56 39.83 -14.48
C HIS A 3 -1.12 39.36 -14.75
N GLY A 4 -0.61 38.53 -13.84
CA GLY A 4 0.19 37.34 -14.19
C GLY A 4 -0.46 36.14 -13.52
N GLN A 5 -1.61 35.65 -14.00
CA GLN A 5 -1.68 34.54 -14.96
C GLN A 5 -0.67 33.43 -14.60
N ASP A 6 -1.02 32.67 -13.57
CA ASP A 6 -1.48 31.28 -13.74
C ASP A 6 -0.96 30.68 -15.06
N ASN A 7 0.22 30.08 -15.04
CA ASN A 7 0.64 29.21 -16.12
C ASN A 7 0.08 27.79 -15.85
N PRO A 8 -0.96 27.32 -16.56
CA PRO A 8 -1.60 26.02 -16.30
C PRO A 8 -0.91 24.87 -17.07
N THR A 9 0.29 25.08 -17.62
CA THR A 9 0.94 24.15 -18.56
C THR A 9 2.01 23.25 -17.95
N HIS A 10 1.85 22.82 -16.69
CA HIS A 10 2.49 21.59 -16.23
C HIS A 10 1.49 20.42 -16.26
N PRO A 11 1.18 19.87 -17.46
CA PRO A 11 0.47 18.61 -17.55
C PRO A 11 1.46 17.52 -17.14
N TYR A 12 1.25 16.96 -15.95
CA TYR A 12 1.92 15.75 -15.45
C TYR A 12 3.44 15.89 -15.30
N VAL A 13 3.90 16.20 -14.08
CA VAL A 13 5.23 15.72 -13.68
C VAL A 13 5.15 14.19 -13.69
N PRO A 14 5.87 13.46 -14.56
CA PRO A 14 5.86 12.01 -14.50
C PRO A 14 6.40 11.58 -13.14
N LEU A 15 5.56 10.94 -12.32
CA LEU A 15 5.97 10.24 -11.11
C LEU A 15 6.83 9.04 -11.52
N GLY A 16 8.12 9.30 -11.75
CA GLY A 16 9.05 8.28 -12.23
C GLY A 16 10.54 8.64 -12.11
N VAL A 17 10.90 9.84 -11.66
CA VAL A 17 12.30 10.19 -11.37
C VAL A 17 12.65 9.75 -9.95
N LEU A 18 12.49 8.45 -9.66
CA LEU A 18 13.22 7.83 -8.56
C LEU A 18 14.70 7.88 -8.95
N GLN A 19 15.47 8.66 -8.19
CA GLN A 19 16.92 8.73 -8.29
C GLN A 19 17.47 7.31 -8.19
N HIS A 20 17.94 6.79 -9.32
CA HIS A 20 18.34 5.40 -9.44
C HIS A 20 19.62 5.13 -8.63
N PRO A 21 19.67 4.02 -7.86
CA PRO A 21 20.92 3.57 -7.25
C PRO A 21 21.98 3.33 -8.33
N GLU A 22 23.23 3.64 -8.02
CA GLU A 22 24.41 3.62 -8.91
C GLU A 22 24.80 2.19 -9.44
N GLY A 23 23.91 1.19 -9.31
CA GLY A 23 24.10 -0.19 -9.77
C GLY A 23 22.93 -0.66 -10.63
N GLY A 24 23.23 -1.18 -11.83
CA GLY A 24 22.22 -1.59 -12.82
C GLY A 24 21.17 -2.57 -12.30
N VAL A 25 21.55 -3.51 -11.42
CA VAL A 25 20.64 -4.53 -10.86
C VAL A 25 19.62 -3.92 -9.89
N LEU A 26 20.06 -3.03 -8.97
CA LEU A 26 19.15 -2.35 -8.03
C LEU A 26 18.19 -1.42 -8.76
N ARG A 27 18.66 -0.79 -9.84
CA ARG A 27 17.83 0.04 -10.71
C ARG A 27 16.72 -0.76 -11.37
N LEU A 28 17.04 -1.89 -12.00
CA LEU A 28 16.05 -2.76 -12.65
C LEU A 28 15.02 -3.29 -11.64
N PHE A 29 15.50 -3.73 -10.47
CA PHE A 29 14.62 -4.18 -9.39
C PHE A 29 13.65 -3.08 -8.91
N SER A 30 14.17 -1.86 -8.71
CA SER A 30 13.33 -0.71 -8.32
C SER A 30 12.26 -0.37 -9.36
N GLN A 31 12.61 -0.46 -10.66
CA GLN A 31 11.67 -0.18 -11.75
C GLN A 31 10.59 -1.26 -11.83
N ALA A 32 10.97 -2.54 -11.76
CA ALA A 32 10.01 -3.64 -11.74
C ALA A 32 9.02 -3.50 -10.57
N LEU A 33 9.54 -3.22 -9.36
CA LEU A 33 8.71 -3.04 -8.17
C LEU A 33 7.78 -1.82 -8.30
N SER A 34 8.26 -0.72 -8.90
CA SER A 34 7.43 0.47 -9.15
C SER A 34 6.25 0.20 -10.10
N VAL A 35 6.47 -0.59 -11.16
CA VAL A 35 5.40 -0.96 -12.10
C VAL A 35 4.38 -1.85 -11.42
N ILE A 36 4.84 -2.84 -10.64
CA ILE A 36 3.97 -3.72 -9.85
C ILE A 36 3.12 -2.88 -8.89
N HIS A 37 3.74 -1.96 -8.13
CA HIS A 37 3.03 -1.07 -7.22
C HIS A 37 2.00 -0.19 -7.91
N GLN A 38 2.30 0.33 -9.11
CA GLN A 38 1.35 1.14 -9.86
C GLN A 38 0.12 0.34 -10.29
N LEU A 39 0.32 -0.87 -10.83
CA LEU A 39 -0.77 -1.77 -11.21
C LEU A 39 -1.63 -2.15 -10.00
N PHE A 40 -0.95 -2.46 -8.88
CA PHE A 40 -1.60 -2.88 -7.65
C PHE A 40 -2.39 -1.74 -6.99
N SER A 41 -1.89 -0.51 -7.08
CA SER A 41 -2.62 0.69 -6.64
C SER A 41 -3.91 0.89 -7.44
N TRP A 42 -3.88 0.75 -8.76
CA TRP A 42 -5.09 0.80 -9.59
C TRP A 42 -6.08 -0.31 -9.23
N LEU A 43 -5.60 -1.53 -8.99
CA LEU A 43 -6.44 -2.64 -8.55
C LEU A 43 -7.09 -2.35 -7.19
N SER A 44 -6.35 -1.79 -6.23
CA SER A 44 -6.88 -1.38 -4.93
C SER A 44 -7.95 -0.29 -5.05
N MET A 45 -7.77 0.69 -5.94
CA MET A 45 -8.80 1.72 -6.19
C MET A 45 -10.09 1.10 -6.72
N LEU A 46 -9.98 0.17 -7.68
CA LEU A 46 -11.15 -0.54 -8.23
C LEU A 46 -11.82 -1.40 -7.15
N ALA A 47 -11.04 -2.08 -6.31
CA ALA A 47 -11.56 -2.88 -5.20
C ALA A 47 -12.31 -2.02 -4.17
N LEU A 48 -11.81 -0.83 -3.84
CA LEU A 48 -12.51 0.11 -2.95
C LEU A 48 -13.84 0.61 -3.55
N LEU A 49 -13.84 0.95 -4.84
CA LEU A 49 -15.07 1.35 -5.53
C LEU A 49 -16.08 0.20 -5.56
N ALA A 50 -15.62 -1.02 -5.84
CA ALA A 50 -16.46 -2.21 -5.81
C ALA A 50 -17.03 -2.47 -4.41
N ALA A 51 -16.22 -2.36 -3.35
CA ALA A 51 -16.69 -2.51 -1.97
C ALA A 51 -17.77 -1.47 -1.62
N CYS A 52 -17.57 -0.21 -2.01
CA CYS A 52 -18.55 0.86 -1.83
C CYS A 52 -19.88 0.55 -2.54
N LEU A 53 -19.81 0.08 -3.79
CA LEU A 53 -21.00 -0.31 -4.56
C LEU A 53 -21.72 -1.51 -3.94
N VAL A 54 -20.98 -2.53 -3.51
CA VAL A 54 -21.55 -3.72 -2.85
C VAL A 54 -22.28 -3.32 -1.57
N LEU A 55 -21.64 -2.56 -0.68
CA LEU A 55 -22.26 -2.08 0.56
C LEU A 55 -23.49 -1.18 0.29
N THR A 56 -23.38 -0.26 -0.67
CA THR A 56 -24.50 0.62 -1.04
C THR A 56 -25.67 -0.20 -1.58
N SER A 57 -25.40 -1.17 -2.45
CA SER A 57 -26.43 -2.05 -3.01
C SER A 57 -27.10 -2.91 -1.93
N SER A 58 -26.35 -3.36 -0.93
CA SER A 58 -26.87 -4.12 0.22
C SER A 58 -27.92 -3.33 0.98
N VAL A 59 -27.61 -2.06 1.30
CA VAL A 59 -28.54 -1.15 1.97
C VAL A 59 -29.77 -0.94 1.09
N VAL A 60 -29.61 -0.66 -0.20
CA VAL A 60 -30.75 -0.43 -1.10
C VAL A 60 -31.67 -1.65 -1.18
N LEU A 61 -31.11 -2.85 -1.38
CA LEU A 61 -31.88 -4.09 -1.49
C LEU A 61 -32.64 -4.41 -0.19
N ARG A 62 -31.97 -4.24 0.96
CA ARG A 62 -32.56 -4.56 2.26
C ARG A 62 -33.70 -3.61 2.64
N TYR A 63 -33.53 -2.31 2.41
CA TYR A 63 -34.52 -1.31 2.85
C TYR A 63 -35.66 -1.10 1.85
N PHE A 64 -35.37 -1.08 0.54
CA PHE A 64 -36.38 -0.81 -0.48
C PHE A 64 -37.05 -2.07 -1.02
N LEU A 65 -36.26 -3.13 -1.24
CA LEU A 65 -36.75 -4.37 -1.87
C LEU A 65 -37.05 -5.47 -0.85
N LYS A 66 -36.63 -5.30 0.41
CA LYS A 66 -36.78 -6.27 1.51
C LYS A 66 -36.20 -7.66 1.18
N ILE A 67 -35.19 -7.71 0.33
CA ILE A 67 -34.48 -8.93 -0.05
C ILE A 67 -33.26 -9.06 0.88
N PRO A 68 -33.18 -10.09 1.73
CA PRO A 68 -31.96 -10.37 2.50
C PRO A 68 -30.87 -10.88 1.57
N THR A 69 -29.63 -10.48 1.85
CA THR A 69 -28.47 -10.80 1.03
C THR A 69 -27.29 -11.05 1.95
N ASP A 70 -26.72 -12.26 1.86
CA ASP A 70 -25.79 -12.80 2.85
C ASP A 70 -24.32 -12.82 2.40
N TRP A 71 -24.03 -12.35 1.18
CA TRP A 71 -22.68 -12.41 0.57
C TRP A 71 -21.93 -11.07 0.57
N GLN A 72 -22.65 -9.96 0.79
CA GLN A 72 -22.11 -8.61 0.58
C GLN A 72 -21.12 -8.21 1.67
N ASP A 73 -21.36 -8.63 2.91
CA ASP A 73 -20.52 -8.27 4.05
C ASP A 73 -19.12 -8.85 3.87
N GLU A 74 -19.01 -10.15 3.59
CA GLU A 74 -17.73 -10.84 3.36
C GLU A 74 -17.05 -10.35 2.09
N THR A 75 -17.81 -10.15 1.00
CA THR A 75 -17.25 -9.63 -0.25
C THR A 75 -16.63 -8.26 -0.04
N SER A 76 -17.31 -7.39 0.71
CA SER A 76 -16.79 -6.04 1.02
C SER A 76 -15.55 -6.10 1.91
N ILE A 77 -15.54 -6.99 2.91
CA ILE A 77 -14.36 -7.25 3.75
C ILE A 77 -13.19 -7.75 2.90
N PHE A 78 -13.40 -8.71 1.99
CA PHE A 78 -12.34 -9.28 1.16
C PHE A 78 -11.76 -8.22 0.21
N LEU A 79 -12.61 -7.40 -0.39
CA LEU A 79 -12.20 -6.27 -1.23
C LEU A 79 -11.42 -5.21 -0.44
N LEU A 80 -11.84 -4.90 0.79
CA LEU A 80 -11.13 -3.97 1.67
C LEU A 80 -9.76 -4.50 2.10
N VAL A 81 -9.69 -5.77 2.51
CA VAL A 81 -8.42 -6.45 2.83
C VAL A 81 -7.49 -6.40 1.61
N GLY A 82 -8.00 -6.79 0.44
CA GLY A 82 -7.27 -6.68 -0.82
C GLY A 82 -6.74 -5.27 -1.03
N ALA A 83 -7.61 -4.27 -1.02
CA ALA A 83 -7.24 -2.89 -1.27
C ALA A 83 -6.14 -2.37 -0.32
N ILE A 84 -6.28 -2.62 0.98
CA ILE A 84 -5.35 -2.15 2.01
C ILE A 84 -3.97 -2.80 1.84
N PHE A 85 -3.91 -4.13 1.78
CA PHE A 85 -2.62 -4.82 1.78
C PHE A 85 -1.89 -4.68 0.45
N ILE A 86 -2.61 -4.76 -0.68
CA ILE A 86 -2.04 -4.67 -2.03
C ILE A 86 -1.45 -3.27 -2.31
N SER A 87 -2.07 -2.21 -1.79
CA SER A 87 -1.58 -0.83 -1.97
C SER A 87 -0.51 -0.43 -0.95
N SER A 88 -0.35 -1.15 0.15
CA SER A 88 0.52 -0.75 1.27
C SER A 88 1.97 -0.50 0.83
N GLY A 89 2.54 -1.36 -0.03
CA GLY A 89 3.87 -1.16 -0.60
C GLY A 89 3.98 0.09 -1.48
N ALA A 90 2.96 0.37 -2.30
CA ALA A 90 2.93 1.56 -3.15
C ALA A 90 2.88 2.85 -2.31
N VAL A 91 2.09 2.85 -1.23
CA VAL A 91 2.02 3.96 -0.27
C VAL A 91 3.35 4.11 0.47
N GLN A 92 3.96 3.01 0.91
CA GLN A 92 5.26 3.02 1.57
C GLN A 92 6.37 3.54 0.64
N ALA A 93 6.31 3.28 -0.67
CA ALA A 93 7.25 3.83 -1.64
C ALA A 93 7.17 5.38 -1.73
N GLN A 94 6.00 5.96 -1.44
CA GLN A 94 5.77 7.40 -1.46
C GLN A 94 6.12 8.12 -0.14
N ARG A 95 6.59 7.38 0.88
CA ARG A 95 6.90 7.88 2.25
C ARG A 95 7.65 9.22 2.31
N GLY A 96 8.45 9.54 1.29
CA GLY A 96 9.20 10.79 1.20
C GLY A 96 8.36 12.06 1.29
N HIS A 97 7.05 11.99 0.98
CA HIS A 97 6.12 13.15 1.03
C HIS A 97 5.32 13.22 2.34
N VAL A 98 5.31 12.17 3.16
CA VAL A 98 4.40 12.02 4.33
C VAL A 98 5.17 11.91 5.65
N ALA A 99 6.51 11.87 5.60
CA ALA A 99 7.31 11.94 6.81
C ALA A 99 6.99 13.25 7.54
N ILE A 100 6.68 13.16 8.85
CA ILE A 100 6.24 14.27 9.71
C ILE A 100 7.19 15.47 9.57
N GLU A 101 6.87 16.38 8.65
CA GLU A 101 7.71 17.53 8.29
C GLU A 101 7.94 18.43 9.50
N ALA A 102 6.96 18.46 10.41
CA ALA A 102 7.02 19.19 11.68
C ALA A 102 8.22 18.79 12.56
N VAL A 103 8.61 17.51 12.59
CA VAL A 103 9.76 17.04 13.37
C VAL A 103 11.05 17.11 12.55
N ILE A 104 10.95 17.05 11.22
CA ILE A 104 12.12 17.15 10.32
C ILE A 104 12.77 18.53 10.40
N GLY A 105 11.98 19.60 10.50
CA GLY A 105 12.48 20.97 10.57
C GLY A 105 13.26 21.32 11.86
N LEU A 106 13.06 20.55 12.94
CA LEU A 106 13.65 20.82 14.25
C LEU A 106 14.97 20.06 14.49
N LEU A 107 15.27 19.03 13.68
CA LEU A 107 16.39 18.12 13.90
C LEU A 107 17.56 18.39 12.95
N SER A 108 18.79 18.17 13.43
CA SER A 108 19.97 18.25 12.57
C SER A 108 19.92 17.20 11.44
N PRO A 109 20.49 17.47 10.25
CA PRO A 109 20.42 16.55 9.10
C PRO A 109 21.03 15.17 9.35
N ARG A 110 21.90 15.02 10.35
CA ARG A 110 22.49 13.73 10.74
C ARG A 110 21.51 12.91 11.59
N ILE A 111 20.86 13.53 12.57
CA ILE A 111 19.88 12.86 13.44
C ILE A 111 18.65 12.46 12.62
N ASN A 112 18.20 13.32 11.69
CA ASN A 112 17.07 13.01 10.83
C ASN A 112 17.30 11.76 9.95
N ARG A 113 18.53 11.61 9.43
CA ARG A 113 18.94 10.43 8.65
C ARG A 113 19.03 9.16 9.50
N LEU A 114 19.60 9.25 10.70
CA LEU A 114 19.67 8.13 11.62
C LEU A 114 18.27 7.67 12.05
N ARG A 115 17.41 8.62 12.43
CA ARG A 115 16.00 8.37 12.76
C ARG A 115 15.28 7.64 11.62
N GLY A 116 15.41 8.12 10.39
CA GLY A 116 14.83 7.47 9.21
C GLY A 116 15.27 6.02 9.08
N LYS A 117 16.60 5.77 9.12
CA LYS A 117 17.15 4.40 9.04
C LYS A 117 16.67 3.49 10.16
N VAL A 118 16.60 3.99 11.40
CA VAL A 118 16.11 3.20 12.54
C VAL A 118 14.64 2.87 12.37
N CYS A 119 13.81 3.84 11.96
CA CYS A 119 12.39 3.59 11.68
C CYS A 119 12.22 2.55 10.57
N ASP A 120 12.97 2.68 9.47
CA ASP A 120 12.88 1.73 8.35
C ASP A 120 13.34 0.33 8.76
N LEU A 121 14.36 0.21 9.62
CA LEU A 121 14.84 -1.08 10.13
C LEU A 121 13.82 -1.76 11.05
N ILE A 122 13.20 -1.00 11.95
CA ILE A 122 12.15 -1.49 12.84
C ILE A 122 10.94 -1.90 12.02
N SER A 123 10.50 -1.05 11.07
CA SER A 123 9.39 -1.36 10.17
C SER A 123 9.68 -2.61 9.35
N PHE A 124 10.87 -2.73 8.74
CA PHE A 124 11.25 -3.92 7.98
C PHE A 124 11.18 -5.20 8.82
N THR A 125 11.77 -5.18 10.02
CA THR A 125 11.80 -6.35 10.91
C THR A 125 10.38 -6.77 11.30
N PHE A 126 9.54 -5.82 11.67
CA PHE A 126 8.14 -6.08 12.03
C PHE A 126 7.33 -6.62 10.85
N ILE A 127 7.43 -5.99 9.67
CA ILE A 127 6.70 -6.39 8.47
C ILE A 127 7.20 -7.74 7.96
N ALA A 128 8.50 -8.04 8.02
CA ALA A 128 9.03 -9.36 7.66
C ALA A 128 8.48 -10.47 8.56
N PHE A 129 8.45 -10.25 9.88
CA PHE A 129 7.80 -11.18 10.82
C PHE A 129 6.30 -11.34 10.52
N PHE A 130 5.59 -10.24 10.29
CA PHE A 130 4.16 -10.28 10.00
C PHE A 130 3.85 -10.99 8.66
N THR A 131 4.72 -10.83 7.67
CA THR A 131 4.65 -11.54 6.38
C THR A 131 4.73 -13.05 6.58
N TRP A 132 5.69 -13.51 7.39
CA TRP A 132 5.78 -14.94 7.75
C TRP A 132 4.46 -15.42 8.36
N LYS A 133 3.97 -14.76 9.42
CA LYS A 133 2.74 -15.18 10.11
C LYS A 133 1.53 -15.18 9.20
N THR A 134 1.45 -14.25 8.27
CA THR A 134 0.35 -14.18 7.29
C THR A 134 0.42 -15.36 6.31
N ILE A 135 1.61 -15.76 5.86
CA ILE A 135 1.77 -16.93 4.98
C ILE A 135 1.40 -18.22 5.72
N GLU A 136 1.80 -18.37 6.98
CA GLU A 136 1.38 -19.49 7.83
C GLU A 136 -0.15 -19.55 7.95
N LEU A 137 -0.78 -18.41 8.22
CA LEU A 137 -2.24 -18.30 8.29
C LEU A 137 -2.94 -18.64 6.97
N LEU A 138 -2.37 -18.25 5.83
CA LEU A 138 -2.87 -18.62 4.51
C LEU A 138 -2.80 -20.14 4.29
N LEU A 139 -1.67 -20.75 4.63
CA LEU A 139 -1.48 -22.20 4.49
C LEU A 139 -2.42 -22.98 5.39
N ASP A 140 -2.60 -22.55 6.64
CA ASP A 140 -3.56 -23.14 7.57
C ASP A 140 -4.99 -23.02 7.03
N ALA A 141 -5.38 -21.84 6.54
CA ALA A 141 -6.72 -21.65 5.98
C ALA A 141 -6.97 -22.50 4.73
N TYR A 142 -5.95 -22.68 3.89
CA TYR A 142 -6.04 -23.51 2.70
C TYR A 142 -6.12 -25.01 3.04
N GLN A 143 -5.26 -25.50 3.94
CA GLN A 143 -5.19 -26.91 4.31
C GLN A 143 -6.39 -27.37 5.16
N GLN A 144 -6.84 -26.52 6.08
CA GLN A 144 -7.96 -26.83 6.98
C GLN A 144 -9.31 -26.45 6.38
N GLY A 145 -9.34 -25.87 5.16
CA GLY A 145 -10.57 -25.46 4.50
C GLY A 145 -11.36 -24.41 5.28
N MET A 146 -10.67 -23.49 5.95
CA MET A 146 -11.32 -22.51 6.83
C MET A 146 -12.23 -21.58 6.02
N THR A 147 -13.44 -21.35 6.55
CA THR A 147 -14.44 -20.44 5.99
C THR A 147 -14.79 -19.35 6.99
N THR A 148 -15.43 -18.28 6.52
CA THR A 148 -16.01 -17.28 7.42
C THR A 148 -17.13 -17.89 8.24
N SER A 149 -17.40 -17.33 9.42
CA SER A 149 -18.48 -17.77 10.33
C SER A 149 -19.88 -17.31 9.91
N SER A 150 -20.12 -17.18 8.61
CA SER A 150 -21.37 -16.66 8.06
C SER A 150 -22.15 -17.72 7.27
N ILE A 151 -23.39 -17.41 6.91
CA ILE A 151 -24.26 -18.32 6.16
C ILE A 151 -23.66 -18.62 4.78
N TRP A 152 -23.07 -17.61 4.13
CA TRP A 152 -22.43 -17.78 2.83
C TRP A 152 -21.10 -18.56 2.92
N ALA A 153 -20.42 -18.50 4.06
CA ALA A 153 -19.20 -19.25 4.38
C ALA A 153 -18.13 -19.27 3.25
N PRO A 154 -17.76 -18.14 2.63
CA PRO A 154 -16.67 -18.11 1.67
C PRO A 154 -15.33 -18.54 2.31
N PRO A 155 -14.42 -19.11 1.51
CA PRO A 155 -13.16 -19.61 2.02
C PRO A 155 -12.17 -18.48 2.37
N LEU A 156 -11.49 -18.61 3.51
CA LEU A 156 -10.59 -17.59 4.05
C LEU A 156 -9.21 -17.53 3.38
N TRP A 157 -8.85 -18.53 2.57
CA TRP A 157 -7.60 -18.48 1.80
C TRP A 157 -7.57 -17.32 0.81
N ILE A 158 -8.73 -16.80 0.38
CA ILE A 158 -8.84 -15.64 -0.52
C ILE A 158 -8.31 -14.36 0.17
N PRO A 159 -8.91 -13.85 1.27
CA PRO A 159 -8.44 -12.63 1.92
C PRO A 159 -7.03 -12.82 2.49
N TYR A 160 -6.69 -13.99 3.03
CA TYR A 160 -5.34 -14.25 3.52
C TYR A 160 -4.32 -14.29 2.39
N GLY A 161 -4.69 -14.76 1.20
CA GLY A 161 -3.83 -14.73 0.01
C GLY A 161 -3.50 -13.31 -0.41
N LEU A 162 -4.52 -12.45 -0.50
CA LEU A 162 -4.34 -11.03 -0.81
C LEU A 162 -3.46 -10.33 0.24
N MET A 163 -3.69 -10.63 1.51
CA MET A 163 -2.89 -10.13 2.62
C MET A 163 -1.43 -10.59 2.52
N SER A 164 -1.16 -11.88 2.30
CA SER A 164 0.21 -12.42 2.14
C SER A 164 0.94 -11.76 0.99
N ILE A 165 0.30 -11.62 -0.18
CA ILE A 165 0.89 -11.00 -1.37
C ILE A 165 1.26 -9.53 -1.08
N GLY A 166 0.33 -8.76 -0.51
CA GLY A 166 0.56 -7.37 -0.15
C GLY A 166 1.69 -7.20 0.87
N MET A 167 1.75 -8.09 1.86
CA MET A 167 2.78 -8.11 2.89
C MET A 167 4.17 -8.42 2.32
N VAL A 168 4.30 -9.41 1.43
CA VAL A 168 5.56 -9.70 0.72
C VAL A 168 6.04 -8.49 -0.07
N LEU A 169 5.15 -7.83 -0.81
CA LEU A 169 5.50 -6.63 -1.57
C LEU A 169 5.96 -5.48 -0.67
N LEU A 170 5.29 -5.27 0.46
CA LEU A 170 5.68 -4.27 1.44
C LEU A 170 7.06 -4.58 2.07
N THR A 171 7.35 -5.84 2.38
CA THR A 171 8.67 -6.27 2.85
C THR A 171 9.76 -5.99 1.83
N LEU A 172 9.51 -6.31 0.54
CA LEU A 172 10.46 -6.03 -0.54
C LEU A 172 10.70 -4.51 -0.70
N GLN A 173 9.65 -3.71 -0.58
CA GLN A 173 9.74 -2.26 -0.64
C GLN A 173 10.56 -1.68 0.53
N LEU A 174 10.35 -2.17 1.75
CA LEU A 174 11.13 -1.77 2.92
C LEU A 174 12.60 -2.22 2.83
N LEU A 175 12.85 -3.42 2.28
CA LEU A 175 14.21 -3.89 2.01
C LEU A 175 14.92 -2.96 1.02
N LEU A 176 14.24 -2.56 -0.06
CA LEU A 176 14.78 -1.61 -1.03
C LEU A 176 15.11 -0.26 -0.39
N GLN A 177 14.25 0.23 0.50
CA GLN A 177 14.48 1.48 1.26
C GLN A 177 15.70 1.38 2.18
N LEU A 178 15.91 0.23 2.83
CA LEU A 178 17.09 0.00 3.66
C LEU A 178 18.39 -0.08 2.85
N LEU A 179 18.34 -0.74 1.69
CA LEU A 179 19.50 -0.94 0.82
C LEU A 179 19.87 0.31 0.03
N THR A 180 18.91 1.18 -0.27
CA THR A 180 19.15 2.43 -1.00
C THR A 180 19.60 3.50 -0.01
N PRO A 181 20.86 3.98 -0.07
CA PRO A 181 21.31 5.04 0.81
C PRO A 181 20.45 6.28 0.55
N GLY A 182 19.77 6.78 1.58
CA GLY A 182 18.98 8.02 1.51
C GLY A 182 19.87 9.21 1.18
N SER A 183 20.17 9.40 -0.11
CA SER A 183 20.93 10.54 -0.61
C SER A 183 19.96 11.63 -1.01
N LYS A 184 20.12 12.77 -0.32
CA LYS A 184 19.50 14.07 -0.57
C LYS A 184 18.06 14.17 -0.05
N LEU A 185 17.98 14.46 1.25
CA LEU A 185 17.13 15.57 1.70
C LEU A 185 17.40 16.75 0.77
N ARG A 186 16.59 16.88 -0.28
CA ARG A 186 16.61 18.06 -1.15
C ARG A 186 16.08 19.15 -0.24
N GLY A 187 17.01 19.92 0.32
CA GLY A 187 16.69 21.13 1.03
C GLY A 187 15.80 21.95 0.13
N VAL A 188 14.52 22.01 0.50
CA VAL A 188 13.66 23.12 0.12
C VAL A 188 14.25 24.31 0.86
N ARG A 189 15.27 24.93 0.25
CA ARG A 189 15.44 26.37 0.38
C ARG A 189 14.22 26.96 -0.32
N GLN A 190 13.21 27.28 0.48
CA GLN A 190 12.46 28.51 0.22
C GLN A 190 13.34 29.68 0.62
#